data_AF-A0A7S8IGH7-F1
#
_entry.id   AF-A0A7S8IGH7-F1
#
_cell.length_a   1.000
_cell.length_b   1.000
_cell.length_c   1.000
_cell.angle_alpha   90.00
_cell.angle_beta   90.00
_cell.angle_gamma   90.00
#
_symmetry.space_group_name_H-M   'P 1'
#
loop_
_entity.id
_entity.type
_entity.pdbx_description
1 polymer ?
#
loop_
_entity_poly.entity_id
_entity_poly.type
_entity_poly.pdbx_seq_one_letter_code
_entity_poly.pdbx_strand_id
1 'polypeptide(L)'
;MRLSRYIRAFFKALELTLKGEALQPADKRHPQLHEWIQQGQRQIQNIFLVADKNGFDSDQRKQTTVTIDHRPMSMDVILRAVQHNLELEYPMLMDAHIEGDILTIYAINMNDQYRVSRLVDLEEINSTALAPAIKHLHQHLMNVPPSNPEAAAQAAAQINP
;
A
#
# COMPACT_ATOMS: atom_id res chain seq x y z
N MET A 1 -12.43 -11.54 34.22
CA MET A 1 -11.77 -10.63 33.26
C MET A 1 -12.14 -9.20 33.63
N ARG A 2 -11.16 -8.36 33.96
CA ARG A 2 -11.34 -7.20 34.85
C ARG A 2 -11.84 -5.95 34.11
N LEU A 3 -13.16 -5.73 34.11
CA LEU A 3 -13.88 -4.51 33.68
C LEU A 3 -13.25 -3.22 34.24
N SER A 4 -12.62 -3.31 35.43
CA SER A 4 -11.91 -2.21 36.08
C SER A 4 -10.66 -1.70 35.34
N ARG A 5 -10.04 -2.47 34.43
CA ARG A 5 -8.94 -1.98 33.57
C ARG A 5 -9.47 -1.08 32.46
N TYR A 6 -10.58 -1.46 31.83
CA TYR A 6 -11.19 -0.70 30.72
C TYR A 6 -11.75 0.63 31.19
N ILE A 7 -12.41 0.65 32.35
CA ILE A 7 -12.93 1.88 32.94
C ILE A 7 -11.78 2.85 33.24
N ARG A 8 -10.65 2.39 33.80
CA ARG A 8 -9.48 3.24 34.02
C ARG A 8 -8.85 3.76 32.73
N ALA A 9 -8.76 2.91 31.70
CA ALA A 9 -8.22 3.32 30.41
C ALA A 9 -9.10 4.41 29.76
N PHE A 10 -10.43 4.28 29.86
CA PHE A 10 -11.38 5.28 29.37
C PHE A 10 -11.24 6.63 30.08
N PHE A 11 -11.24 6.64 31.42
CA PHE A 11 -11.09 7.91 32.16
C PHE A 11 -9.72 8.55 31.95
N LYS A 12 -8.65 7.75 31.80
CA LYS A 12 -7.32 8.27 31.49
C LYS A 12 -7.25 8.86 30.08
N ALA A 13 -7.88 8.22 29.09
CA ALA A 13 -7.99 8.76 27.74
C ALA A 13 -8.81 10.07 27.71
N LEU A 14 -9.87 10.16 28.49
CA LEU A 14 -10.69 11.37 28.61
C LEU A 14 -9.92 12.52 29.29
N GLU A 15 -9.18 12.22 30.37
CA GLU A 15 -8.33 13.18 31.07
C GLU A 15 -7.22 13.73 30.16
N LEU A 16 -6.60 12.86 29.37
CA LEU A 16 -5.58 13.20 28.38
C LEU A 16 -6.16 14.08 27.24
N THR A 17 -7.35 13.73 26.74
CA THR A 17 -8.06 14.54 25.74
C THR A 17 -8.39 15.95 26.25
N LEU A 18 -8.79 16.09 27.53
CA LEU A 18 -9.08 17.38 28.16
C LEU A 18 -7.82 18.22 28.42
N LYS A 19 -6.65 17.59 28.58
CA LYS A 19 -5.36 18.26 28.77
C LYS A 19 -4.66 18.62 27.46
N GLY A 20 -5.22 18.27 26.30
CA GLY A 20 -4.58 18.45 24.99
C GLY A 20 -3.38 17.53 24.77
N GLU A 21 -3.11 16.62 25.71
CA GLU A 21 -2.10 15.59 25.60
C GLU A 21 -2.78 14.38 24.96
N ALA A 22 -2.65 14.19 23.65
CA ALA A 22 -3.00 12.90 23.07
C ALA A 22 -2.18 11.82 23.80
N LEU A 23 -2.80 10.67 24.12
CA LEU A 23 -2.02 9.44 24.29
C LEU A 23 -1.07 9.41 23.11
N GLN A 24 0.24 9.49 23.35
CA GLN A 24 1.23 9.36 22.28
C GLN A 24 0.78 8.14 21.48
N PRO A 25 0.37 8.32 20.21
CA PRO A 25 -0.04 7.16 19.41
C PRO A 25 1.13 6.20 19.52
N ALA A 26 0.87 4.95 19.90
CA ALA A 26 1.90 3.93 20.05
C ALA A 26 2.88 4.12 18.91
N ASP A 27 4.16 4.43 19.25
CA ASP A 27 5.16 4.87 18.28
C ASP A 27 4.97 4.08 17.00
N LYS A 28 4.51 4.74 15.93
CA LYS A 28 4.24 4.05 14.67
C LYS A 28 5.58 3.53 14.20
N ARG A 29 5.89 2.26 14.48
CA ARG A 29 7.03 1.58 13.91
C ARG A 29 6.88 1.77 12.40
N HIS A 30 7.86 2.41 11.79
CA HIS A 30 7.86 2.73 10.36
C HIS A 30 6.76 3.74 9.93
N PRO A 31 6.87 5.03 10.31
CA PRO A 31 5.91 6.06 9.89
C PRO A 31 5.92 6.27 8.37
N GLN A 32 7.09 6.16 7.74
CA GLN A 32 7.24 6.24 6.29
C GLN A 32 6.46 5.15 5.56
N LEU A 33 6.42 3.92 6.10
CA LEU A 33 5.70 2.82 5.49
C LEU A 33 4.19 3.02 5.59
N HIS A 34 3.70 3.55 6.71
CA HIS A 34 2.29 3.95 6.85
C HIS A 34 1.89 5.02 5.83
N GLU A 35 2.72 6.05 5.66
CA GLU A 35 2.48 7.10 4.67
C GLU A 35 2.49 6.56 3.24
N TRP A 36 3.43 5.67 2.93
CA TRP A 36 3.51 4.98 1.64
C TRP A 36 2.24 4.16 1.38
N ILE A 37 1.77 3.34 2.34
CA ILE A 37 0.51 2.59 2.21
C ILE A 37 -0.66 3.53 1.90
N GLN A 38 -0.81 4.62 2.66
CA GLN A 38 -1.90 5.58 2.46
C GLN A 38 -1.82 6.29 1.11
N GLN A 39 -0.61 6.58 0.60
CA GLN A 39 -0.42 7.13 -0.73
C GLN A 39 -0.86 6.12 -1.80
N GLY A 40 -0.46 4.84 -1.66
CA GLY A 40 -0.87 3.77 -2.55
C GLY A 40 -2.39 3.59 -2.61
N GLN A 41 -3.08 3.64 -1.45
CA GLN A 41 -4.54 3.59 -1.37
C GLN A 41 -5.20 4.70 -2.21
N ARG A 42 -4.69 5.93 -2.14
CA ARG A 42 -5.22 7.05 -2.95
C ARG A 42 -4.95 6.83 -4.43
N GLN A 43 -3.80 6.29 -4.80
CA GLN A 43 -3.46 6.03 -6.20
C GLN A 43 -4.33 4.93 -6.82
N ILE A 44 -4.57 3.83 -6.10
CA ILE A 44 -5.42 2.75 -6.60
C ILE A 44 -6.89 3.20 -6.73
N GLN A 45 -7.39 3.99 -5.78
CA GLN A 45 -8.72 4.61 -5.89
C GLN A 45 -8.82 5.54 -7.09
N ASN A 46 -7.79 6.35 -7.34
CA ASN A 46 -7.74 7.22 -8.51
C ASN A 46 -7.72 6.41 -9.82
N ILE A 47 -7.01 5.27 -9.87
CA ILE A 47 -7.03 4.38 -11.04
C ILE A 47 -8.44 3.90 -11.34
N PHE A 48 -9.20 3.44 -10.35
CA PHE A 48 -10.59 3.02 -10.58
C PHE A 48 -11.46 4.17 -11.08
N LEU A 49 -11.33 5.36 -10.51
CA LEU A 49 -12.06 6.56 -10.96
C LEU A 49 -11.71 6.97 -12.40
N VAL A 50 -10.43 6.92 -12.77
CA VAL A 50 -9.97 7.23 -14.12
C VAL A 50 -10.43 6.14 -15.09
N ALA A 51 -10.36 4.87 -14.69
CA ALA A 51 -10.79 3.74 -15.50
C ALA A 51 -12.28 3.85 -15.86
N ASP A 52 -13.15 4.03 -14.85
CA ASP A 52 -14.59 4.16 -15.04
C ASP A 52 -14.96 5.35 -15.95
N LYS A 53 -14.24 6.47 -15.83
CA LYS A 53 -14.47 7.67 -16.67
C LYS A 53 -14.02 7.51 -18.12
N ASN A 54 -13.13 6.55 -18.41
CA ASN A 54 -12.48 6.40 -19.72
C ASN A 54 -12.82 5.07 -20.39
N GLY A 55 -13.97 4.47 -20.07
CA GLY A 55 -14.48 3.26 -20.73
C GLY A 55 -13.85 1.95 -20.24
N PHE A 56 -13.02 2.00 -19.20
CA PHE A 56 -12.55 0.81 -18.48
C PHE A 56 -13.40 0.59 -17.25
N ASP A 57 -14.70 0.36 -17.44
CA ASP A 57 -15.59 0.01 -16.33
C ASP A 57 -15.28 -1.39 -15.75
N SER A 58 -16.09 -1.85 -14.80
CA SER A 58 -15.85 -3.16 -14.18
C SER A 58 -15.85 -4.32 -15.18
N ASP A 59 -16.61 -4.26 -16.26
CA ASP A 59 -16.72 -5.36 -17.20
C ASP A 59 -15.56 -5.32 -18.20
N GLN A 60 -15.20 -4.14 -18.69
CA GLN A 60 -14.02 -3.98 -19.52
C GLN A 60 -12.75 -4.40 -18.76
N ARG A 61 -12.56 -3.99 -17.51
CA ARG A 61 -11.37 -4.41 -16.72
C ARG A 61 -11.30 -5.92 -16.46
N LYS A 62 -12.44 -6.63 -16.45
CA LYS A 62 -12.45 -8.10 -16.35
C LYS A 62 -12.05 -8.76 -17.67
N GLN A 63 -12.33 -8.13 -18.80
CA GLN A 63 -12.01 -8.61 -20.15
C GLN A 63 -10.59 -8.24 -20.59
N THR A 64 -10.06 -7.11 -20.12
CA THR A 64 -8.66 -6.71 -20.31
C THR A 64 -7.76 -7.65 -19.50
N THR A 65 -7.02 -8.53 -20.18
CA THR A 65 -6.18 -9.55 -19.55
C THR A 65 -4.72 -9.42 -19.95
N VAL A 66 -3.84 -9.82 -19.04
CA VAL A 66 -2.41 -9.99 -19.28
C VAL A 66 -1.99 -11.40 -18.90
N THR A 67 -0.95 -11.94 -19.56
CA THR A 67 -0.37 -13.22 -19.17
C THR A 67 0.68 -13.02 -18.08
N ILE A 68 0.49 -13.71 -16.95
CA ILE A 68 1.35 -13.70 -15.77
C ILE A 68 1.64 -15.16 -15.40
N ASP A 69 2.92 -15.55 -15.42
CA ASP A 69 3.33 -16.95 -15.15
C ASP A 69 2.51 -17.99 -15.95
N HIS A 70 2.35 -17.75 -17.26
CA HIS A 70 1.56 -18.57 -18.17
C HIS A 70 0.05 -18.65 -17.87
N ARG A 71 -0.49 -17.80 -16.99
CA ARG A 71 -1.92 -17.72 -16.68
C ARG A 71 -2.50 -16.38 -17.11
N PRO A 72 -3.69 -16.36 -17.74
CA PRO A 72 -4.40 -15.11 -17.98
C PRO A 72 -4.88 -14.54 -16.64
N MET A 73 -4.58 -13.27 -16.40
CA MET A 73 -5.08 -12.52 -15.25
C MET A 73 -5.72 -11.23 -15.74
N SER A 74 -6.92 -10.95 -15.27
CA SER A 74 -7.61 -9.72 -15.63
C SER A 74 -7.04 -8.52 -14.89
N MET A 75 -7.15 -7.36 -15.51
CA MET A 75 -6.78 -6.08 -14.92
C MET A 75 -7.54 -5.84 -13.61
N ASP A 76 -8.83 -6.18 -13.57
CA ASP A 76 -9.65 -6.04 -12.34
C ASP A 76 -9.08 -6.87 -11.18
N VAL A 77 -8.67 -8.12 -11.43
CA VAL A 77 -8.05 -8.98 -10.40
C VAL A 77 -6.72 -8.39 -9.92
N ILE A 78 -5.88 -7.91 -10.82
CA ILE A 78 -4.58 -7.31 -10.47
C ILE A 78 -4.80 -6.08 -9.58
N LEU A 79 -5.63 -5.13 -10.01
CA LEU A 79 -5.86 -3.89 -9.28
C LEU A 79 -6.54 -4.13 -7.93
N ARG A 80 -7.49 -5.07 -7.85
CA ARG A 80 -8.13 -5.44 -6.58
C ARG A 80 -7.20 -6.15 -5.63
N ALA A 81 -6.27 -6.97 -6.12
CA ALA A 81 -5.25 -7.58 -5.26
C ALA A 81 -4.37 -6.51 -4.62
N VAL A 82 -3.90 -5.53 -5.40
CA VAL A 82 -3.12 -4.39 -4.89
C VAL A 82 -3.95 -3.57 -3.90
N GLN A 83 -5.22 -3.29 -4.23
CA GLN A 83 -6.13 -2.60 -3.32
C GLN A 83 -6.29 -3.33 -1.99
N HIS A 84 -6.57 -4.63 -2.03
CA HIS A 84 -6.73 -5.48 -0.85
C HIS A 84 -5.48 -5.47 0.02
N ASN A 85 -4.29 -5.56 -0.59
CA ASN A 85 -3.04 -5.52 0.14
C ASN A 85 -2.83 -4.16 0.84
N LEU A 86 -3.07 -3.06 0.13
CA LEU A 86 -2.95 -1.71 0.66
C LEU A 86 -3.97 -1.39 1.75
N GLU A 87 -5.21 -1.87 1.62
CA GLU A 87 -6.32 -1.55 2.54
C GLU A 87 -6.38 -2.47 3.75
N LEU A 88 -5.92 -3.73 3.63
CA LEU A 88 -6.09 -4.74 4.66
C LEU A 88 -4.78 -5.44 5.04
N GLU A 89 -4.11 -6.12 4.11
CA GLU A 89 -2.97 -7.00 4.46
C GLU A 89 -1.79 -6.22 5.05
N TYR A 90 -1.38 -5.12 4.41
CA TYR A 90 -0.27 -4.31 4.92
C TYR A 90 -0.60 -3.70 6.28
N PRO A 91 -1.76 -3.03 6.49
CA PRO A 91 -2.15 -2.59 7.83
C PRO A 91 -2.17 -3.72 8.86
N MET A 92 -2.73 -4.89 8.52
CA MET A 92 -2.77 -6.03 9.44
C MET A 92 -1.36 -6.51 9.83
N LEU A 93 -0.42 -6.60 8.87
CA LEU A 93 0.97 -6.97 9.15
C LEU A 93 1.65 -5.93 10.04
N MET A 94 1.43 -4.64 9.79
CA MET A 94 1.95 -3.55 10.62
C MET A 94 1.40 -3.59 12.05
N ASP A 95 0.12 -3.95 12.22
CA ASP A 95 -0.54 -4.04 13.52
C ASP A 95 -0.23 -5.34 14.28
N ALA A 96 0.15 -6.42 13.59
CA ALA A 96 0.40 -7.72 14.21
C ALA A 96 1.71 -7.76 15.02
N HIS A 97 2.68 -6.88 14.73
CA HIS A 97 3.98 -6.80 15.41
C HIS A 97 4.72 -8.15 15.46
N ILE A 98 4.58 -8.97 14.41
CA ILE A 98 5.25 -10.27 14.29
C ILE A 98 6.64 -10.12 13.66
N GLU A 99 7.56 -11.00 14.03
CA GLU A 99 8.88 -11.03 13.40
C GLU A 99 8.75 -11.29 11.89
N GLY A 100 9.39 -10.44 11.07
CA GLY A 100 9.35 -10.57 9.61
C GLY A 100 8.12 -9.95 8.93
N ASP A 101 7.30 -9.18 9.64
CA ASP A 101 6.19 -8.39 9.08
C ASP A 101 6.62 -7.51 7.90
N ILE A 102 7.69 -6.72 8.05
CA ILE A 102 8.20 -5.85 6.99
C ILE A 102 8.72 -6.65 5.80
N LEU A 103 9.42 -7.76 6.04
CA LEU A 103 9.88 -8.64 4.96
C LEU A 103 8.69 -9.23 4.19
N THR A 104 7.61 -9.57 4.89
CA THR A 104 6.38 -10.08 4.28
C THR A 104 5.71 -9.01 3.40
N ILE A 105 5.62 -7.77 3.88
CA ILE A 105 5.11 -6.64 3.08
C ILE A 105 5.93 -6.49 1.79
N TYR A 106 7.26 -6.57 1.88
CA TYR A 106 8.14 -6.46 0.72
C TYR A 106 7.92 -7.59 -0.28
N ALA A 107 7.80 -8.83 0.20
CA ALA A 107 7.56 -9.99 -0.65
C ALA A 107 6.21 -9.90 -1.37
N ILE A 108 5.16 -9.47 -0.67
CA ILE A 108 3.84 -9.24 -1.27
C ILE A 108 3.93 -8.11 -2.31
N ASN A 109 4.55 -6.98 -1.96
CA ASN A 109 4.71 -5.83 -2.84
C ASN A 109 5.50 -6.16 -4.12
N MET A 110 6.50 -7.05 -4.05
CA MET A 110 7.23 -7.51 -5.23
C MET A 110 6.31 -8.23 -6.24
N ASN A 111 5.35 -9.02 -5.75
CA ASN A 111 4.35 -9.65 -6.62
C ASN A 111 3.41 -8.60 -7.24
N ASP A 112 3.01 -7.60 -6.45
CA ASP A 112 2.16 -6.50 -6.93
C ASP A 112 2.88 -5.65 -7.99
N GLN A 113 4.14 -5.28 -7.76
CA GLN A 113 5.00 -4.60 -8.73
C GLN A 113 5.07 -5.37 -10.05
N TYR A 114 5.36 -6.67 -9.98
CA TYR A 114 5.43 -7.52 -11.16
C TYR A 114 4.10 -7.54 -11.93
N ARG A 115 2.96 -7.72 -11.24
CA ARG A 115 1.66 -7.76 -11.91
C ARG A 115 1.27 -6.41 -12.53
N VAL A 116 1.52 -5.32 -11.82
CA VAL A 116 1.22 -3.96 -12.32
C VAL A 116 2.13 -3.60 -13.49
N SER A 117 3.40 -4.02 -13.50
CA SER A 117 4.29 -3.77 -14.64
C SER A 117 3.77 -4.41 -15.94
N ARG A 118 3.13 -5.58 -15.85
CA ARG A 118 2.47 -6.20 -17.01
C ARG A 118 1.30 -5.37 -17.57
N LEU A 119 0.60 -4.62 -16.71
CA LEU A 119 -0.42 -3.66 -17.16
C LEU A 119 0.19 -2.42 -17.80
N VAL A 120 1.35 -1.96 -17.32
CA VAL A 120 2.11 -0.85 -17.92
C VAL A 120 2.53 -1.19 -19.36
N ASP A 121 2.87 -2.44 -19.63
CA ASP A 121 3.30 -2.91 -20.96
C ASP A 121 2.13 -3.09 -21.94
N LEU A 122 0.88 -3.06 -21.49
CA LEU A 122 -0.28 -3.37 -22.32
C LEU A 122 -0.64 -2.21 -23.26
N GLU A 123 -0.65 -2.47 -24.58
CA GLU A 123 -0.92 -1.46 -25.60
C GLU A 123 -2.34 -0.86 -25.51
N GLU A 124 -3.33 -1.70 -25.18
CA GLU A 124 -4.73 -1.29 -24.95
C GLU A 124 -4.83 -0.23 -23.85
N ILE A 125 -3.93 -0.26 -22.86
CA ILE A 125 -3.87 0.72 -21.77
C ILE A 125 -3.04 1.93 -22.19
N ASN A 126 -1.88 1.72 -22.83
CA ASN A 126 -0.90 2.77 -23.15
C ASN A 126 -1.44 3.89 -24.05
N SER A 127 -2.47 3.60 -24.86
CA SER A 127 -3.14 4.56 -25.73
C SER A 127 -4.25 5.37 -25.05
N THR A 128 -4.47 5.16 -23.74
CA THR A 128 -5.63 5.71 -23.01
C THR A 128 -5.19 6.68 -21.91
N ALA A 129 -6.15 7.44 -21.37
CA ALA A 129 -5.94 8.31 -20.22
C ALA A 129 -5.61 7.55 -18.92
N LEU A 130 -5.72 6.22 -18.91
CA LEU A 130 -5.43 5.36 -17.76
C LEU A 130 -3.93 5.07 -17.60
N ALA A 131 -3.16 5.15 -18.69
CA ALA A 131 -1.73 4.81 -18.69
C ALA A 131 -0.91 5.59 -17.65
N PRO A 132 -1.06 6.92 -17.49
CA PRO A 132 -0.30 7.67 -16.50
C PRO A 132 -0.62 7.22 -15.06
N ALA A 133 -1.88 6.89 -14.77
CA ALA A 133 -2.29 6.48 -13.43
C ALA A 133 -1.66 5.12 -13.04
N ILE A 134 -1.66 4.15 -13.97
CA ILE A 134 -1.05 2.84 -13.75
C ILE A 134 0.48 2.96 -13.65
N LYS A 135 1.11 3.79 -14.48
CA LYS A 135 2.55 4.07 -14.39
C LYS A 135 2.93 4.69 -13.05
N HIS A 136 2.12 5.62 -12.54
CA HIS A 136 2.35 6.23 -11.24
C HIS A 136 2.22 5.21 -10.10
N LEU A 137 1.21 4.34 -10.13
CA LEU A 137 1.11 3.23 -9.16
C LEU A 137 2.32 2.31 -9.23
N HIS A 138 2.74 1.89 -10.43
CA HIS A 138 3.93 1.06 -10.58
C HIS A 138 5.17 1.71 -9.95
N GLN A 139 5.42 2.99 -10.27
CA GLN A 139 6.52 3.75 -9.68
C GLN A 139 6.41 3.86 -8.16
N HIS A 140 5.22 4.05 -7.62
CA HIS A 140 5.00 4.08 -6.18
C HIS A 140 5.34 2.73 -5.53
N LEU A 141 4.90 1.63 -6.13
CA LEU A 141 5.18 0.28 -5.62
C LEU A 141 6.68 -0.03 -5.62
N MET A 142 7.43 0.44 -6.62
CA MET A 142 8.89 0.32 -6.70
C MET A 142 9.63 1.10 -5.61
N ASN A 143 9.02 2.13 -5.04
CA ASN A 143 9.62 3.04 -4.05
C ASN A 143 9.12 2.74 -2.62
N VAL A 144 9.06 1.45 -2.26
CA VAL A 144 8.72 1.05 -0.88
C VAL A 144 9.81 1.56 0.09
N PRO A 145 9.44 2.23 1.20
CA PRO A 145 10.42 2.78 2.15
C PRO A 145 11.25 1.69 2.82
N PRO A 146 12.57 1.91 3.04
CA PRO A 146 13.47 0.93 3.65
C PRO A 146 13.00 0.50 5.06
N SER A 147 13.16 -0.78 5.38
CA SER A 147 12.80 -1.35 6.69
C SER A 147 13.62 -0.74 7.84
N ASN A 148 14.85 -0.32 7.56
CA ASN A 148 15.72 0.43 8.47
C ASN A 148 16.24 1.71 7.79
N PRO A 149 15.60 2.86 8.02
CA PRO A 149 16.01 4.13 7.39
C PRO A 149 17.40 4.62 7.85
N GLU A 150 17.84 4.28 9.05
CA GLU A 150 19.18 4.65 9.54
C GLU A 150 20.28 3.85 8.84
N ALA A 151 20.09 2.54 8.66
CA ALA A 151 21.01 1.72 7.89
C ALA A 151 21.07 2.14 6.41
N ALA A 152 19.93 2.53 5.82
CA ALA A 152 19.87 3.04 4.46
C ALA A 152 20.62 4.39 4.32
N ALA A 153 20.46 5.31 5.27
CA ALA A 153 21.15 6.59 5.28
C ALA A 153 22.68 6.43 5.46
N GLN A 154 23.11 5.50 6.32
CA GLN A 154 24.53 5.18 6.53
C GLN A 154 25.17 4.55 5.29
N ALA A 155 24.47 3.66 4.58
CA ALA A 155 24.95 3.09 3.33
C ALA A 155 25.07 4.14 2.21
N ALA A 156 24.11 5.06 2.10
CA ALA A 156 24.15 6.15 1.11
C ALA A 156 25.32 7.13 1.36
N ALA A 157 25.63 7.41 2.63
CA ALA A 157 26.76 8.27 3.01
C ALA A 157 28.14 7.65 2.72
N GLN A 158 28.24 6.33 2.61
CA GLN A 158 29.50 5.63 2.29
C GLN A 158 29.80 5.58 0.78
N ILE A 159 28.83 5.90 -0.08
CA ILE A 159 28.97 5.82 -1.55
C ILE A 159 29.38 7.17 -2.16
N ASN A 160 29.21 8.28 -1.45
CA ASN A 160 29.70 9.61 -1.83
C ASN A 160 30.57 10.20 -0.70
N PRO A 161 31.90 9.93 -0.68
CA PRO A 161 32.84 10.57 0.23
C PRO A 161 33.08 12.05 -0.11
#